data_AF-A0A917FDK0-F1
#
_entry.id   AF-A0A917FDK0-F1
#
_cell.length_a   1.000
_cell.length_b   1.000
_cell.length_c   1.000
_cell.angle_alpha   90.00
_cell.angle_beta   90.00
_cell.angle_gamma   90.00
#
_symmetry.space_group_name_H-M   'P 1'
#
loop_
_entity.id
_entity.type
_entity.pdbx_description
1 polymer ?
#
loop_
_entity_poly.entity_id
_entity_poly.type
_entity_poly.pdbx_seq_one_letter_code
_entity_poly.pdbx_strand_id
1 'polypeptide(L)'
;MPLPVSRSASPLRSRLPGDQRRILPLTAVATLLLISGRASAADLAASTSATTASRPAASASGTDFGQFAFVTDKLAEWKVVLGGGAMIAPKYEGSDEYEVSPVPFVSASFGDLVKLDPRGLSVNLYKADGFTFSGRLGYDGGRQQDDSDHLRGLGDIDAGAVVGAKVAYAIGQVELYAALNRTIGGSDGLEAKFGVDASFRYERMLFTAGMSGTWSDDNYMQAYFGVTPTQSALSGLPVYTIGAGLKRVDFNVSATYMLTDHWLIRGQAGLGYLIGDAADSPIVESKTQPSGILAIGYKF
;
A
#
# COMPACT_ATOMS: atom_id res chain seq x y z
N MET A 1 -46.97 -77.58 -30.51
CA MET A 1 -48.14 -76.81 -30.05
C MET A 1 -48.02 -76.69 -28.53
N PRO A 2 -47.91 -75.49 -27.95
CA PRO A 2 -48.86 -74.36 -28.10
C PRO A 2 -48.21 -72.98 -28.36
N LEU A 3 -49.07 -71.97 -28.60
CA LEU A 3 -48.83 -70.51 -28.58
C LEU A 3 -49.78 -69.88 -27.49
N PRO A 4 -49.89 -68.55 -27.30
CA PRO A 4 -49.09 -67.72 -26.38
C PRO A 4 -49.95 -66.78 -25.49
N VAL A 5 -49.40 -66.06 -24.48
CA VAL A 5 -50.03 -64.80 -23.98
C VAL A 5 -49.01 -63.76 -23.46
N SER A 6 -48.94 -62.66 -24.22
CA SER A 6 -48.81 -61.21 -23.91
C SER A 6 -48.20 -60.66 -22.61
N ARG A 7 -47.23 -59.75 -22.79
CA ARG A 7 -46.61 -58.82 -21.82
C ARG A 7 -47.42 -57.52 -21.68
N SER A 8 -47.51 -56.99 -20.46
CA SER A 8 -47.97 -55.62 -20.17
C SER A 8 -46.75 -54.70 -19.96
N ALA A 9 -46.74 -53.56 -20.65
CA ALA A 9 -45.76 -52.49 -20.51
C ALA A 9 -46.49 -51.18 -20.19
N SER A 10 -46.05 -50.48 -19.14
CA SER A 10 -46.56 -49.15 -18.75
C SER A 10 -45.73 -48.03 -19.43
N PRO A 11 -46.32 -46.84 -19.64
CA PRO A 11 -45.79 -45.86 -20.59
C PRO A 11 -44.86 -44.79 -19.98
N LEU A 12 -43.95 -44.31 -20.83
CA LEU A 12 -43.20 -43.07 -20.69
C LEU A 12 -44.13 -41.83 -20.73
N ARG A 13 -43.89 -40.85 -19.86
CA ARG A 13 -44.03 -39.42 -20.20
C ARG A 13 -42.92 -38.58 -19.59
N SER A 14 -42.38 -37.73 -20.44
CA SER A 14 -41.27 -36.80 -20.29
C SER A 14 -41.69 -35.44 -19.70
N ARG A 15 -40.76 -34.77 -19.00
CA ARG A 15 -40.45 -33.33 -19.07
C ARG A 15 -39.35 -32.94 -18.05
N LEU A 16 -38.22 -32.46 -18.56
CA LEU A 16 -37.27 -31.52 -17.91
C LEU A 16 -37.73 -30.06 -18.22
N PRO A 17 -37.08 -28.94 -17.78
CA PRO A 17 -35.85 -28.77 -16.97
C PRO A 17 -35.94 -27.68 -15.85
N GLY A 18 -34.87 -27.53 -15.05
CA GLY A 18 -34.56 -26.26 -14.35
C GLY A 18 -33.78 -26.41 -13.06
N ASP A 19 -32.45 -26.57 -13.14
CA ASP A 19 -31.56 -26.58 -11.97
C ASP A 19 -30.72 -25.29 -11.94
N GLN A 20 -31.08 -24.36 -11.04
CA GLN A 20 -30.30 -23.17 -10.72
C GLN A 20 -29.50 -23.42 -9.45
N ARG A 21 -28.18 -23.52 -9.60
CA ARG A 21 -27.21 -23.50 -8.52
C ARG A 21 -27.25 -22.17 -7.78
N ARG A 22 -27.67 -22.20 -6.51
CA ARG A 22 -27.53 -21.06 -5.57
C ARG A 22 -26.21 -21.18 -4.79
N ILE A 23 -25.38 -20.17 -4.96
CA ILE A 23 -24.15 -19.92 -4.20
C ILE A 23 -24.55 -19.21 -2.89
N LEU A 24 -24.15 -19.74 -1.74
CA LEU A 24 -24.34 -19.13 -0.42
C LEU A 24 -23.31 -17.99 -0.21
N PRO A 25 -23.71 -16.82 0.32
CA PRO A 25 -22.78 -15.73 0.59
C PRO A 25 -22.04 -15.91 1.92
N LEU A 26 -20.72 -15.74 1.87
CA LEU A 26 -19.82 -15.65 3.02
C LEU A 26 -20.10 -14.33 3.76
N THR A 27 -20.69 -14.41 4.96
CA THR A 27 -20.98 -13.24 5.79
C THR A 27 -19.74 -12.92 6.64
N ALA A 28 -19.07 -11.81 6.34
CA ALA A 28 -17.95 -11.31 7.14
C ALA A 28 -18.49 -10.42 8.26
N VAL A 29 -18.27 -10.85 9.50
CA VAL A 29 -18.49 -10.06 10.73
C VAL A 29 -17.15 -9.42 11.09
N ALA A 30 -17.10 -8.09 11.20
CA ALA A 30 -16.01 -7.38 11.88
C ALA A 30 -16.63 -6.41 12.89
N THR A 31 -16.64 -6.82 14.16
CA THR A 31 -17.11 -6.02 15.29
C THR A 31 -16.02 -5.04 15.71
N LEU A 32 -16.32 -3.75 15.66
CA LEU A 32 -15.48 -2.65 16.13
C LEU A 32 -15.57 -2.57 17.66
N LEU A 33 -14.44 -2.74 18.37
CA LEU A 33 -14.35 -2.54 19.81
C LEU A 33 -14.31 -1.03 20.12
N LEU A 34 -15.41 -0.49 20.67
CA LEU A 34 -15.46 0.87 21.23
C LEU A 34 -14.92 0.84 22.66
N ILE A 35 -13.73 1.40 22.88
CA ILE A 35 -13.30 1.81 24.22
C ILE A 35 -13.75 3.25 24.43
N SER A 36 -14.82 3.42 25.20
CA SER A 36 -15.32 4.70 25.66
C SER A 36 -14.51 5.18 26.85
N GLY A 37 -13.48 6.00 26.60
CA GLY A 37 -12.80 6.81 27.61
C GLY A 37 -13.21 8.28 27.48
N ARG A 38 -13.99 8.79 28.44
CA ARG A 38 -14.30 10.22 28.55
C ARG A 38 -13.04 10.94 29.04
N ALA A 39 -12.43 11.77 28.20
CA ALA A 39 -11.45 12.77 28.64
C ALA A 39 -12.06 14.17 28.48
N SER A 40 -12.32 14.81 29.63
CA SER A 40 -12.83 16.17 29.74
C SER A 40 -11.74 17.17 29.35
N ALA A 41 -12.12 18.21 28.62
CA ALA A 41 -11.27 19.33 28.29
C ALA A 41 -10.97 20.17 29.55
N ALA A 42 -9.73 20.11 30.04
CA ALA A 42 -9.07 21.15 30.81
C ALA A 42 -7.56 20.85 30.86
N ASP A 43 -6.76 21.91 30.91
CA ASP A 43 -5.29 21.94 31.02
C ASP A 43 -4.49 21.76 29.73
N LEU A 44 -4.55 22.81 28.90
CA LEU A 44 -3.49 23.16 27.95
C LEU A 44 -2.63 24.27 28.59
N ALA A 45 -1.63 23.91 29.40
CA ALA A 45 -0.52 24.80 29.76
C ALA A 45 0.61 24.01 30.43
N ALA A 46 1.70 23.76 29.69
CA ALA A 46 3.08 24.00 30.14
C ALA A 46 4.08 23.41 29.14
N SER A 47 5.06 24.25 28.83
CA SER A 47 6.33 24.01 28.14
C SER A 47 6.92 22.60 28.24
N THR A 48 7.40 22.08 27.11
CA THR A 48 8.64 21.30 27.10
C THR A 48 9.36 21.53 25.78
N SER A 49 10.49 22.22 25.85
CA SER A 49 11.53 22.23 24.83
C SER A 49 12.04 20.80 24.67
N ALA A 50 11.65 20.12 23.59
CA ALA A 50 12.24 18.86 23.18
C ALA A 50 13.09 19.12 21.93
N THR A 51 14.40 18.91 22.09
CA THR A 51 15.35 18.77 21.00
C THR A 51 14.88 17.63 20.10
N THR A 52 14.30 17.96 18.95
CA THR A 52 13.96 16.98 17.92
C THR A 52 15.24 16.49 17.26
N ALA A 53 15.81 15.39 17.76
CA ALA A 53 16.61 14.53 16.91
C ALA A 53 15.64 13.97 15.85
N SER A 54 15.80 14.41 14.61
CA SER A 54 15.02 13.93 13.48
C SER A 54 15.35 12.45 13.23
N ARG A 55 14.57 11.55 13.84
CA ARG A 55 14.57 10.14 13.46
C ARG A 55 13.80 10.01 12.15
N PRO A 56 14.39 9.45 11.08
CA PRO A 56 13.66 9.21 9.84
C PRO A 56 12.43 8.33 10.13
N ALA A 57 11.28 8.71 9.60
CA ALA A 57 10.06 7.91 9.70
C ALA A 57 10.27 6.58 8.97
N ALA A 58 9.89 5.47 9.61
CA ALA A 58 10.01 4.12 9.07
C ALA A 58 9.52 4.06 7.60
N SER A 59 10.38 3.57 6.72
CA SER A 59 10.17 3.47 5.28
C SER A 59 9.05 2.46 4.96
N ALA A 60 7.79 2.91 4.95
CA ALA A 60 6.68 2.13 4.42
C ALA A 60 6.69 2.15 2.88
N SER A 61 7.59 1.37 2.30
CA SER A 61 7.67 1.05 0.88
C SER A 61 6.49 0.14 0.49
N GLY A 62 5.29 0.73 0.32
CA GLY A 62 4.11 -0.05 -0.12
C GLY A 62 2.79 0.72 -0.19
N THR A 63 2.52 1.58 0.79
CA THR A 63 1.25 2.33 0.96
C THR A 63 0.98 3.46 -0.05
N ASP A 64 0.48 3.19 -1.26
CA ASP A 64 0.21 4.25 -2.26
C ASP A 64 -0.72 5.37 -1.74
N PHE A 65 -0.14 6.54 -1.44
CA PHE A 65 -0.86 7.79 -1.14
C PHE A 65 -1.29 8.52 -2.43
N GLY A 66 -0.93 7.99 -3.60
CA GLY A 66 -1.39 8.43 -4.91
C GLY A 66 -2.92 8.42 -5.08
N GLN A 67 -3.65 7.77 -4.18
CA GLN A 67 -5.10 7.53 -4.26
C GLN A 67 -6.01 8.67 -3.74
N PHE A 68 -5.47 9.86 -3.47
CA PHE A 68 -6.30 11.07 -3.34
C PHE A 68 -6.83 11.51 -4.71
N ALA A 69 -7.88 10.86 -5.20
CA ALA A 69 -8.68 11.33 -6.33
C ALA A 69 -9.81 12.25 -5.81
N PHE A 70 -9.53 13.56 -5.75
CA PHE A 70 -10.52 14.56 -5.35
C PHE A 70 -11.46 14.88 -6.52
N VAL A 71 -12.61 14.20 -6.62
CA VAL A 71 -13.71 14.69 -7.46
C VAL A 71 -14.27 15.97 -6.83
N THR A 72 -14.11 17.11 -7.50
CA THR A 72 -14.84 18.38 -7.22
C THR A 72 -14.56 19.42 -8.29
N ASP A 73 -15.62 20.10 -8.73
CA ASP A 73 -15.63 21.31 -9.58
C ASP A 73 -15.11 22.57 -8.83
N LYS A 74 -14.70 23.57 -9.65
CA LYS A 74 -13.95 24.83 -9.36
C LYS A 74 -14.60 25.72 -8.26
N LEU A 75 -13.89 26.59 -7.50
CA LEU A 75 -12.85 27.57 -7.85
C LEU A 75 -11.89 27.88 -6.67
N ALA A 76 -10.72 27.23 -6.68
CA ALA A 76 -9.39 27.69 -6.29
C ALA A 76 -8.47 26.62 -6.91
N GLU A 77 -7.52 26.97 -7.78
CA GLU A 77 -6.84 25.94 -8.60
C GLU A 77 -6.02 24.93 -7.77
N TRP A 78 -5.62 25.34 -6.57
CA TRP A 78 -4.99 24.49 -5.57
C TRP A 78 -6.02 23.92 -4.59
N LYS A 79 -6.08 22.59 -4.49
CA LYS A 79 -6.73 21.88 -3.40
C LYS A 79 -5.67 21.49 -2.40
N VAL A 80 -5.77 22.00 -1.17
CA VAL A 80 -4.78 21.73 -0.11
C VAL A 80 -5.48 20.99 1.02
N VAL A 81 -4.86 19.92 1.50
CA VAL A 81 -5.25 19.22 2.72
C VAL A 81 -4.08 19.23 3.68
N LEU A 82 -4.32 19.75 4.88
CA LEU A 82 -3.37 19.72 6.00
C LEU A 82 -3.97 18.89 7.12
N GLY A 83 -3.16 18.06 7.75
CA GLY A 83 -3.63 17.13 8.74
C GLY A 83 -2.50 16.35 9.40
N GLY A 84 -2.91 15.36 10.17
CA GLY A 84 -1.99 14.48 10.87
C GLY A 84 -2.65 13.15 11.15
N GLY A 85 -1.82 12.16 11.43
CA GLY A 85 -2.26 10.82 11.73
C GLY A 85 -1.18 10.00 12.40
N ALA A 86 -1.46 8.71 12.53
CA ALA A 86 -0.50 7.70 12.91
C ALA A 86 -0.46 6.61 11.85
N MET A 87 0.71 6.04 11.65
CA MET A 87 0.90 4.81 10.88
C MET A 87 1.47 3.73 11.77
N ILE A 88 1.05 2.49 11.53
CA ILE A 88 1.70 1.29 12.05
C ILE A 88 2.23 0.48 10.86
N ALA A 89 3.50 0.10 10.91
CA ALA A 89 4.16 -0.68 9.86
C ALA A 89 5.33 -1.48 10.45
N PRO A 90 5.83 -2.51 9.76
CA PRO A 90 7.08 -3.18 10.12
C PRO A 90 8.22 -2.17 10.22
N LYS A 91 9.13 -2.34 11.18
CA LYS A 91 10.26 -1.41 11.40
C LYS A 91 11.14 -1.26 10.16
N TYR A 92 11.32 -2.36 9.45
CA TYR A 92 11.95 -2.42 8.13
C TYR A 92 11.26 -3.49 7.29
N GLU A 93 11.50 -3.49 5.97
CA GLU A 93 10.92 -4.49 5.07
C GLU A 93 11.43 -5.90 5.39
N GLY A 94 10.56 -6.75 5.93
CA GLY A 94 10.91 -8.11 6.38
C GLY A 94 10.94 -8.30 7.90
N SER A 95 10.80 -7.23 8.69
CA SER A 95 10.74 -7.34 10.15
C SER A 95 9.46 -8.04 10.62
N ASP A 96 9.54 -8.73 11.75
CA ASP A 96 8.38 -9.18 12.53
C ASP A 96 7.99 -8.17 13.66
N GLU A 97 8.81 -7.14 13.87
CA GLU A 97 8.55 -6.03 14.77
C GLU A 97 7.89 -4.84 14.07
N TYR A 98 7.03 -4.13 14.79
CA TYR A 98 6.25 -3.00 14.26
C TYR A 98 6.56 -1.70 15.00
N GLU A 99 6.46 -0.60 14.27
CA GLU A 99 6.55 0.74 14.80
C GLU A 99 5.26 1.52 14.54
N VAL A 100 4.84 2.30 15.53
CA VAL A 100 3.83 3.35 15.36
C VAL A 100 4.53 4.70 15.25
N SER A 101 4.36 5.38 14.13
CA SER A 101 4.98 6.69 13.87
C SER A 101 3.91 7.75 13.58
N PRO A 102 4.09 9.00 14.03
CA PRO A 102 3.23 10.10 13.62
C PRO A 102 3.46 10.41 12.12
N VAL A 103 2.37 10.67 11.40
CA VAL A 103 2.42 11.03 9.98
C VAL A 103 1.84 12.42 9.79
N PRO A 104 2.65 13.45 9.48
CA PRO A 104 2.10 14.70 8.99
C PRO A 104 1.41 14.43 7.66
N PHE A 105 0.15 14.83 7.56
CA PHE A 105 -0.64 14.63 6.34
C PHE A 105 -0.73 15.96 5.60
N VAL A 106 0.18 16.19 4.66
CA VAL A 106 0.17 17.36 3.79
C VAL A 106 0.01 16.89 2.36
N SER A 107 -1.06 17.33 1.70
CA SER A 107 -1.24 17.12 0.27
C SER A 107 -1.69 18.40 -0.40
N ALA A 108 -1.16 18.67 -1.59
CA ALA A 108 -1.56 19.80 -2.40
C ALA A 108 -1.66 19.35 -3.85
N SER A 109 -2.77 19.69 -4.52
CA SER A 109 -2.94 19.39 -5.95
C SER A 109 -3.34 20.64 -6.71
N PHE A 110 -2.67 20.88 -7.84
CA PHE A 110 -3.00 21.95 -8.78
C PHE A 110 -3.71 21.37 -10.00
N GLY A 111 -5.04 21.53 -10.03
CA GLY A 111 -5.90 20.88 -11.01
C GLY A 111 -5.63 19.38 -11.10
N ASP A 112 -5.51 18.90 -12.34
CA ASP A 112 -5.11 17.53 -12.65
C ASP A 112 -3.60 17.43 -12.99
N LEU A 113 -2.83 18.51 -12.91
CA LEU A 113 -1.45 18.54 -13.41
C LEU A 113 -0.43 18.15 -12.34
N VAL A 114 -0.47 18.80 -11.18
CA VAL A 114 0.56 18.62 -10.15
C VAL A 114 -0.08 18.07 -8.89
N LYS A 115 0.59 17.09 -8.28
CA LYS A 115 0.22 16.55 -6.97
C LYS A 115 1.47 16.45 -6.10
N LEU A 116 1.41 17.06 -4.93
CA LEU A 116 2.37 16.88 -3.85
C LEU A 116 1.68 16.11 -2.74
N ASP A 117 2.31 15.03 -2.27
CA ASP A 117 1.86 14.23 -1.14
C ASP A 117 3.07 13.82 -0.28
N PRO A 118 2.88 13.12 0.86
CA PRO A 118 3.99 12.74 1.73
C PRO A 118 5.09 11.91 1.05
N ARG A 119 4.87 11.35 -0.13
CA ARG A 119 5.87 10.59 -0.89
C ARG A 119 6.60 11.41 -1.95
N GLY A 120 6.24 12.67 -2.11
CA GLY A 120 6.86 13.58 -3.05
C GLY A 120 5.90 14.15 -4.08
N LEU A 121 6.49 14.61 -5.19
CA LEU A 121 5.85 15.33 -6.27
C LEU A 121 5.54 14.38 -7.42
N SER A 122 4.34 14.49 -7.97
CA SER A 122 3.92 13.85 -9.21
C SER A 122 3.36 14.89 -10.17
N VAL A 123 3.74 14.80 -11.44
CA VAL A 123 3.29 15.72 -12.49
C VAL A 123 2.71 14.91 -13.64
N ASN A 124 1.45 15.13 -13.98
CA ASN A 124 0.77 14.51 -15.11
C ASN A 124 1.20 15.20 -16.41
N LEU A 125 2.11 14.55 -17.14
CA LEU A 125 2.69 15.06 -18.37
C LEU A 125 1.76 14.89 -19.58
N TYR A 126 0.89 13.87 -19.53
CA TYR A 126 -0.09 13.59 -20.57
C TYR A 126 -1.34 12.93 -19.97
N LYS A 127 -2.52 13.32 -20.47
CA LYS A 127 -3.80 12.71 -20.09
C LYS A 127 -4.77 12.74 -21.27
N ALA A 128 -5.14 11.58 -21.80
CA ALA A 128 -6.10 11.45 -22.90
C ALA A 128 -6.67 10.03 -22.95
N ASP A 129 -7.94 9.89 -23.36
CA ASP A 129 -8.59 8.60 -23.64
C ASP A 129 -8.45 7.55 -22.52
N GLY A 130 -8.47 7.99 -21.26
CA GLY A 130 -8.29 7.14 -20.08
C GLY A 130 -6.84 6.88 -19.69
N PHE A 131 -5.87 7.21 -20.55
CA PHE A 131 -4.45 7.16 -20.22
C PHE A 131 -4.00 8.37 -19.43
N THR A 132 -3.13 8.15 -18.45
CA THR A 132 -2.37 9.19 -17.75
C THR A 132 -0.90 8.79 -17.73
N PHE A 133 -0.01 9.67 -18.17
CA PHE A 133 1.43 9.52 -18.00
C PHE A 133 1.93 10.60 -17.05
N SER A 134 2.64 10.17 -16.00
CA SER A 134 3.09 11.04 -14.92
C SER A 134 4.58 10.89 -14.68
N GLY A 135 5.29 12.00 -14.48
CA GLY A 135 6.62 12.00 -13.88
C GLY A 135 6.52 12.07 -12.35
N ARG A 136 7.52 11.52 -11.65
CA ARG A 136 7.58 11.46 -10.20
C ARG A 136 8.96 11.87 -9.70
N LEU A 137 8.97 12.67 -8.63
CA LEU A 137 10.12 12.95 -7.80
C LEU A 137 9.74 12.64 -6.34
N GLY A 138 10.48 11.79 -5.68
CA GLY A 138 10.23 11.37 -4.30
C GLY A 138 11.53 11.12 -3.56
N TYR A 139 11.44 10.35 -2.49
CA TYR A 139 12.59 9.94 -1.70
C TYR A 139 12.44 8.50 -1.23
N ASP A 140 13.57 7.87 -0.96
CA ASP A 140 13.73 6.60 -0.26
C ASP A 140 14.39 6.92 1.09
N GLY A 141 13.79 6.45 2.18
CA GLY A 141 14.26 6.74 3.53
C GLY A 141 15.51 5.96 3.94
N GLY A 142 15.91 4.95 3.17
CA GLY A 142 16.97 4.04 3.54
C GLY A 142 16.53 3.04 4.62
N ARG A 143 17.53 2.44 5.29
CA ARG A 143 17.38 1.52 6.42
C ARG A 143 18.58 1.67 7.34
N GLN A 144 18.35 1.90 8.62
CA GLN A 144 19.43 2.02 9.60
C GLN A 144 19.69 0.67 10.27
N GLN A 145 20.93 0.39 10.63
CA GLN A 145 21.26 -0.85 11.35
C GLN A 145 20.70 -0.88 12.78
N ASP A 146 20.33 0.28 13.34
CA ASP A 146 19.76 0.40 14.68
C ASP A 146 18.22 0.39 14.69
N ASP A 147 17.58 0.24 13.51
CA ASP A 147 16.13 0.05 13.41
C ASP A 147 15.67 -1.26 14.10
N SER A 148 16.52 -2.30 14.09
CA SER A 148 16.27 -3.58 14.78
C SER A 148 17.57 -4.24 15.22
N ASP A 149 17.51 -5.02 16.30
CA ASP A 149 18.62 -5.85 16.76
C ASP A 149 19.10 -6.84 15.68
N HIS A 150 18.19 -7.30 14.81
CA HIS A 150 18.49 -8.21 13.69
C HIS A 150 19.30 -7.55 12.55
N LEU A 151 19.36 -6.22 12.52
CA LEU A 151 20.08 -5.47 11.48
C LEU A 151 21.51 -5.07 11.91
N ARG A 152 21.87 -5.29 13.18
CA ARG A 152 23.19 -4.90 13.70
C ARG A 152 24.32 -5.56 12.93
N GLY A 153 25.29 -4.76 12.49
CA GLY A 153 26.44 -5.25 11.70
C GLY A 153 26.18 -5.36 10.20
N LEU A 154 24.95 -5.10 9.73
CA LEU A 154 24.66 -4.96 8.30
C LEU A 154 25.02 -3.58 7.76
N GLY A 155 25.21 -2.59 8.63
CA GLY A 155 25.42 -1.21 8.24
C GLY A 155 24.15 -0.52 7.76
N ASP A 156 24.29 0.78 7.50
CA ASP A 156 23.20 1.65 7.10
C ASP A 156 23.06 1.67 5.57
N ILE A 157 21.83 1.78 5.10
CA ILE A 157 21.49 2.12 3.73
C ILE A 157 21.08 3.59 3.75
N ASP A 158 21.87 4.44 3.12
CA ASP A 158 21.60 5.87 3.08
C ASP A 158 20.24 6.19 2.43
N ALA A 159 19.68 7.35 2.76
CA ALA A 159 18.53 7.88 2.05
C ALA A 159 18.89 8.25 0.60
N GLY A 160 17.89 8.21 -0.29
CA GLY A 160 18.05 8.50 -1.71
C GLY A 160 16.94 9.35 -2.29
N ALA A 161 17.23 10.08 -3.36
CA ALA A 161 16.22 10.75 -4.16
C ALA A 161 15.62 9.78 -5.17
N VAL A 162 14.29 9.74 -5.30
CA VAL A 162 13.62 8.85 -6.24
C VAL A 162 13.14 9.64 -7.44
N VAL A 163 13.54 9.22 -8.65
CA VAL A 163 13.01 9.76 -9.91
C VAL A 163 12.29 8.63 -10.63
N GLY A 164 11.07 8.90 -11.10
CA GLY A 164 10.27 7.85 -11.72
C GLY A 164 9.23 8.34 -12.71
N ALA A 165 8.57 7.38 -13.34
CA ALA A 165 7.44 7.59 -14.23
C ALA A 165 6.34 6.58 -13.94
N LYS A 166 5.08 7.00 -14.13
CA LYS A 166 3.89 6.14 -14.04
C LYS A 166 3.08 6.27 -15.31
N VAL A 167 2.63 5.13 -15.85
CA VAL A 167 1.53 5.08 -16.82
C VAL A 167 0.33 4.44 -16.14
N ALA A 168 -0.85 5.02 -16.33
CA ALA A 168 -2.10 4.53 -15.81
C ALA A 168 -3.18 4.53 -16.89
N TYR A 169 -4.11 3.59 -16.83
CA TYR A 169 -5.24 3.47 -17.73
C TYR A 169 -6.53 3.25 -16.93
N ALA A 170 -7.46 4.19 -17.04
CA ALA A 170 -8.73 4.18 -16.32
C ALA A 170 -9.85 3.52 -17.15
N ILE A 171 -10.52 2.54 -16.54
CA ILE A 171 -11.68 1.81 -17.07
C ILE A 171 -12.82 1.91 -16.05
N GLY A 172 -13.65 2.94 -16.18
CA GLY A 172 -14.74 3.21 -15.25
C GLY A 172 -14.21 3.52 -13.85
N GLN A 173 -14.39 2.58 -12.91
CA GLN A 173 -13.94 2.70 -11.52
C GLN A 173 -12.57 2.07 -11.27
N VAL A 174 -11.98 1.42 -12.28
CA VAL A 174 -10.72 0.67 -12.17
C VAL A 174 -9.60 1.45 -12.86
N GLU A 175 -8.42 1.51 -12.24
CA GLU A 175 -7.18 2.03 -12.81
C GLU A 175 -6.14 0.90 -12.87
N LEU A 176 -5.66 0.57 -14.05
CA LEU A 176 -4.47 -0.27 -14.24
C LEU A 176 -3.25 0.65 -14.32
N TYR A 177 -2.15 0.29 -13.66
CA TYR A 177 -0.94 1.12 -13.73
C TYR A 177 0.34 0.29 -13.76
N ALA A 178 1.37 0.92 -14.33
CA ALA A 178 2.76 0.50 -14.21
C ALA A 178 3.62 1.73 -13.88
N ALA A 179 4.58 1.56 -12.97
CA ALA A 179 5.51 2.59 -12.56
C ALA A 179 6.93 2.06 -12.56
N LEU A 180 7.89 2.93 -12.89
CA LEU A 180 9.31 2.66 -12.83
C LEU A 180 9.98 3.76 -12.01
N ASN A 181 10.73 3.38 -10.98
CA ASN A 181 11.39 4.29 -10.04
C ASN A 181 12.87 3.94 -9.95
N ARG A 182 13.74 4.93 -10.13
CA ARG A 182 15.18 4.84 -9.86
C ARG A 182 15.49 5.64 -8.60
N THR A 183 16.12 5.01 -7.62
CA THR A 183 16.70 5.69 -6.47
C THR A 183 18.10 6.18 -6.83
N ILE A 184 18.44 7.40 -6.45
CA ILE A 184 19.75 8.05 -6.63
C ILE A 184 20.30 8.32 -5.22
N GLY A 185 21.39 7.64 -4.88
CA GLY A 185 21.83 7.50 -3.47
C GLY A 185 21.20 6.29 -2.79
N GLY A 186 21.67 5.95 -1.59
CA GLY A 186 21.18 4.78 -0.86
C GLY A 186 21.42 3.48 -1.62
N SER A 187 20.33 2.81 -2.00
CA SER A 187 20.38 1.55 -2.76
C SER A 187 20.88 1.70 -4.20
N ASP A 188 20.77 2.90 -4.80
CA ASP A 188 20.99 3.12 -6.24
C ASP A 188 20.27 2.08 -7.12
N GLY A 189 19.07 1.69 -6.68
CA GLY A 189 18.29 0.59 -7.25
C GLY A 189 17.13 1.05 -8.15
N LEU A 190 16.70 0.15 -9.02
CA LEU A 190 15.55 0.31 -9.90
C LEU A 190 14.40 -0.60 -9.42
N GLU A 191 13.21 -0.01 -9.26
CA GLU A 191 11.99 -0.75 -8.95
C GLU A 191 10.93 -0.54 -10.03
N ALA A 192 10.29 -1.63 -10.43
CA ALA A 192 9.13 -1.62 -11.31
C ALA A 192 7.91 -2.12 -10.54
N LYS A 193 6.84 -1.33 -10.53
CA LYS A 193 5.58 -1.67 -9.85
C LYS A 193 4.46 -1.77 -10.87
N PHE A 194 3.65 -2.80 -10.79
CA PHE A 194 2.46 -2.99 -11.62
C PHE A 194 1.28 -3.27 -10.72
N GLY A 195 0.11 -2.68 -11.02
CA GLY A 195 -1.03 -2.83 -10.14
C GLY A 195 -2.36 -2.46 -10.77
N VAL A 196 -3.39 -2.73 -9.97
CA VAL A 196 -4.77 -2.40 -10.26
C VAL A 196 -5.38 -1.79 -9.01
N ASP A 197 -6.08 -0.67 -9.19
CA ASP A 197 -6.86 -0.02 -8.15
C ASP A 197 -8.32 0.07 -8.59
N ALA A 198 -9.25 -0.08 -7.66
CA ALA A 198 -10.67 0.13 -7.86
C ALA A 198 -11.17 1.14 -6.83
N SER A 199 -11.81 2.21 -7.30
CA SER A 199 -12.34 3.27 -6.44
C SER A 199 -13.85 3.41 -6.58
N PHE A 200 -14.56 3.35 -5.45
CA PHE A 200 -16.00 3.49 -5.39
C PHE A 200 -16.39 4.60 -4.41
N ARG A 201 -17.32 5.46 -4.82
CA ARG A 201 -17.86 6.54 -3.99
C ARG A 201 -19.28 6.21 -3.57
N TYR A 202 -19.54 6.32 -2.28
CA TYR A 202 -20.88 6.18 -1.71
C TYR A 202 -21.12 7.28 -0.69
N GLU A 203 -22.09 8.15 -0.97
CA GLU A 203 -22.37 9.35 -0.17
C GLU A 203 -21.11 10.19 0.09
N ARG A 204 -20.75 10.36 1.37
CA ARG A 204 -19.57 11.09 1.85
C ARG A 204 -18.32 10.20 1.98
N MET A 205 -18.39 8.94 1.53
CA MET A 205 -17.29 7.97 1.58
C MET A 205 -16.66 7.73 0.21
N LEU A 206 -15.34 7.69 0.18
CA LEU A 206 -14.53 7.17 -0.93
C LEU A 206 -13.82 5.92 -0.45
N PHE A 207 -14.12 4.78 -1.08
CA PHE A 207 -13.44 3.52 -0.87
C PHE A 207 -12.47 3.28 -2.02
N THR A 208 -11.28 2.79 -1.69
CA THR A 208 -10.33 2.30 -2.69
C THR A 208 -9.79 0.95 -2.26
N ALA A 209 -9.73 0.01 -3.18
CA ALA A 209 -9.07 -1.28 -3.01
C ALA A 209 -8.04 -1.46 -4.13
N GLY A 210 -6.88 -2.00 -3.80
CA GLY A 210 -5.76 -2.12 -4.72
C GLY A 210 -4.99 -3.40 -4.53
N MET A 211 -4.37 -3.85 -5.60
CA MET A 211 -3.38 -4.93 -5.59
C MET A 211 -2.23 -4.58 -6.52
N SER A 212 -1.01 -4.91 -6.12
CA SER A 212 0.18 -4.66 -6.94
C SER A 212 1.29 -5.67 -6.72
N GLY A 213 2.14 -5.86 -7.72
CA GLY A 213 3.43 -6.54 -7.57
C GLY A 213 4.58 -5.57 -7.79
N THR A 214 5.69 -5.85 -7.12
CA THR A 214 6.93 -5.06 -7.24
C THR A 214 8.08 -5.98 -7.64
N TRP A 215 8.76 -5.60 -8.72
CA TRP A 215 10.04 -6.15 -9.15
C TRP A 215 11.14 -5.15 -8.80
N SER A 216 12.31 -5.65 -8.43
CA SER A 216 13.47 -4.83 -8.08
C SER A 216 14.73 -5.38 -8.74
N ASP A 217 15.64 -4.50 -9.14
CA ASP A 217 16.95 -4.88 -9.69
C ASP A 217 17.89 -5.44 -8.62
N ASP A 218 19.05 -5.94 -9.05
CA ASP A 218 20.05 -6.54 -8.18
C ASP A 218 20.66 -5.53 -7.20
N ASN A 219 20.81 -4.27 -7.60
CA ASN A 219 21.24 -3.19 -6.71
C ASN A 219 20.29 -3.04 -5.51
N TYR A 220 18.99 -2.89 -5.77
CA TYR A 220 18.00 -2.78 -4.71
C TYR A 220 17.94 -4.06 -3.86
N MET A 221 17.87 -5.21 -4.53
CA MET A 221 17.72 -6.51 -3.87
C MET A 221 18.92 -6.81 -2.97
N GLN A 222 20.15 -6.57 -3.44
CA GLN A 222 21.36 -6.80 -2.66
C GLN A 222 21.50 -5.82 -1.51
N ALA A 223 21.10 -4.55 -1.66
CA ALA A 223 21.15 -3.56 -0.59
C ALA A 223 20.20 -3.90 0.56
N TYR A 224 18.96 -4.28 0.25
CA TYR A 224 17.91 -4.48 1.26
C TYR A 224 17.80 -5.92 1.77
N PHE A 225 18.10 -6.92 0.95
CA PHE A 225 17.90 -8.35 1.26
C PHE A 225 19.18 -9.18 1.18
N GLY A 226 20.29 -8.61 0.71
CA GLY A 226 21.56 -9.29 0.60
C GLY A 226 22.41 -9.19 1.87
N VAL A 227 23.30 -10.17 2.06
CA VAL A 227 24.30 -10.18 3.13
C VAL A 227 25.67 -10.46 2.52
N THR A 228 26.55 -9.47 2.53
CA THR A 228 27.93 -9.60 2.05
C THR A 228 28.81 -10.42 3.03
N PRO A 229 29.97 -10.94 2.60
CA PRO A 229 30.91 -11.62 3.51
C PRO A 229 31.32 -10.79 4.73
N THR A 230 31.54 -9.49 4.55
CA THR A 230 31.89 -8.59 5.66
C THR A 230 30.71 -8.43 6.62
N GLN A 231 29.51 -8.20 6.11
CA GLN A 231 28.30 -8.09 6.93
C GLN A 231 28.00 -9.40 7.66
N SER A 232 28.23 -10.55 7.02
CA SER A 232 28.08 -11.87 7.65
C SER A 232 29.00 -12.03 8.86
N ALA A 233 30.26 -11.60 8.74
CA ALA A 233 31.22 -11.63 9.86
C ALA A 233 30.84 -10.69 11.01
N LEU A 234 30.14 -9.58 10.73
CA LEU A 234 29.76 -8.57 11.72
C LEU A 234 28.40 -8.85 12.39
N SER A 235 27.44 -9.39 11.65
CA SER A 235 26.07 -9.65 12.09
C SER A 235 25.83 -11.08 12.57
N GLY A 236 26.64 -12.05 12.09
CA GLY A 236 26.40 -13.47 12.28
C GLY A 236 25.37 -14.08 11.31
N LEU A 237 24.74 -13.28 10.43
CA LEU A 237 23.87 -13.79 9.37
C LEU A 237 24.68 -14.50 8.29
N PRO A 238 24.17 -15.57 7.66
CA PRO A 238 24.88 -16.23 6.55
C PRO A 238 24.97 -15.30 5.34
N VAL A 239 26.08 -15.42 4.60
CA VAL A 239 26.25 -14.73 3.31
C VAL A 239 25.10 -15.08 2.38
N TYR A 240 24.51 -14.05 1.78
CA TYR A 240 23.37 -14.17 0.89
C TYR A 240 23.52 -13.20 -0.28
N THR A 241 23.82 -13.75 -1.46
CA THR A 241 23.88 -13.00 -2.71
C THR A 241 22.55 -13.15 -3.43
N ILE A 242 21.92 -12.02 -3.74
CA ILE A 242 20.59 -11.98 -4.32
C ILE A 242 20.61 -11.19 -5.62
N GLY A 243 19.92 -11.71 -6.63
CA GLY A 243 19.78 -11.06 -7.93
C GLY A 243 18.50 -10.24 -8.05
N ALA A 244 18.31 -9.63 -9.21
CA ALA A 244 17.08 -8.96 -9.56
C ALA A 244 15.89 -9.93 -9.61
N GLY A 245 14.71 -9.49 -9.18
CA GLY A 245 13.55 -10.38 -9.10
C GLY A 245 12.26 -9.73 -8.61
N LEU A 246 11.18 -10.51 -8.62
CA LEU A 246 9.95 -10.12 -7.95
C LEU A 246 10.18 -10.15 -6.44
N LYS A 247 10.00 -9.00 -5.80
CA LYS A 247 10.26 -8.79 -4.37
C LYS A 247 9.01 -9.08 -3.53
N ARG A 248 7.85 -8.56 -3.96
CA ARG A 248 6.62 -8.58 -3.15
C ARG A 248 5.34 -8.43 -3.95
N VAL A 249 4.26 -8.84 -3.31
CA VAL A 249 2.87 -8.54 -3.71
C VAL A 249 2.19 -7.79 -2.57
N ASP A 250 1.37 -6.81 -2.91
CA ASP A 250 0.68 -5.95 -1.97
C ASP A 250 -0.82 -5.94 -2.24
N PHE A 251 -1.61 -5.92 -1.18
CA PHE A 251 -3.03 -5.61 -1.19
C PHE A 251 -3.31 -4.42 -0.26
N ASN A 252 -4.09 -3.46 -0.71
CA ASN A 252 -4.41 -2.26 0.06
C ASN A 252 -5.92 -1.96 -0.01
N VAL A 253 -6.48 -1.53 1.12
CA VAL A 253 -7.82 -0.98 1.19
C VAL A 253 -7.80 0.33 1.96
N SER A 254 -8.57 1.32 1.51
CA SER A 254 -8.73 2.57 2.22
C SER A 254 -10.15 3.08 2.15
N ALA A 255 -10.53 3.85 3.17
CA ALA A 255 -11.78 4.58 3.24
C ALA A 255 -11.49 6.00 3.68
N THR A 256 -11.99 6.97 2.91
CA THR A 256 -11.96 8.39 3.25
C THR A 256 -13.39 8.86 3.47
N TYR A 257 -13.69 9.37 4.66
CA TYR A 257 -15.00 9.90 5.03
C TYR A 257 -14.92 11.43 5.18
N MET A 258 -15.79 12.15 4.46
CA MET A 258 -15.94 13.60 4.56
C MET A 258 -16.91 13.94 5.70
N LEU A 259 -16.38 14.22 6.90
CA LEU A 259 -17.17 14.59 8.09
C LEU A 259 -17.97 15.86 7.82
N THR A 260 -17.31 16.83 7.21
CA THR A 260 -17.93 18.06 6.71
C THR A 260 -17.40 18.32 5.30
N ASP A 261 -17.70 19.48 4.74
CA ASP A 261 -17.17 19.85 3.43
C ASP A 261 -15.67 20.19 3.49
N HIS A 262 -15.09 20.29 4.69
CA HIS A 262 -13.68 20.64 4.94
C HIS A 262 -12.94 19.56 5.75
N TRP A 263 -13.59 18.90 6.70
CA TRP A 263 -12.94 17.86 7.50
C TRP A 263 -13.09 16.48 6.87
N LEU A 264 -11.99 15.74 6.80
CA LEU A 264 -11.96 14.35 6.39
C LEU A 264 -11.24 13.46 7.41
N ILE A 265 -11.68 12.22 7.52
CA ILE A 265 -10.96 11.13 8.19
C ILE A 265 -10.63 10.08 7.14
N ARG A 266 -9.40 9.56 7.18
CA ARG A 266 -8.93 8.50 6.30
C ARG A 266 -8.39 7.34 7.13
N GLY A 267 -8.91 6.15 6.86
CA GLY A 267 -8.35 4.88 7.31
C GLY A 267 -7.78 4.11 6.13
N GLN A 268 -6.63 3.48 6.31
CA GLN A 268 -6.03 2.59 5.33
C GLN A 268 -5.46 1.36 6.03
N ALA A 269 -5.62 0.20 5.40
CA ALA A 269 -4.95 -1.04 5.76
C ALA A 269 -4.24 -1.61 4.53
N GLY A 270 -3.06 -2.17 4.76
CA GLY A 270 -2.24 -2.80 3.73
C GLY A 270 -1.73 -4.16 4.19
N LEU A 271 -1.55 -5.07 3.24
CA LEU A 271 -0.92 -6.37 3.45
C LEU A 271 0.10 -6.59 2.34
N GLY A 272 1.37 -6.46 2.69
CA GLY A 272 2.48 -6.89 1.85
C GLY A 272 2.81 -8.36 2.11
N TYR A 273 3.26 -9.06 1.08
CA TYR A 273 3.82 -10.38 1.18
C TYR A 273 5.09 -10.48 0.34
N LEU A 274 6.23 -10.72 1.00
CA LEU A 274 7.51 -10.94 0.35
C LEU A 274 7.51 -12.28 -0.39
N ILE A 275 8.04 -12.29 -1.61
CA ILE A 275 8.10 -13.48 -2.48
C ILE A 275 9.49 -13.65 -3.09
N GLY A 276 9.73 -14.81 -3.71
CA GLY A 276 11.00 -15.12 -4.36
C GLY A 276 12.18 -15.04 -3.40
N ASP A 277 13.34 -14.68 -3.94
CA ASP A 277 14.60 -14.60 -3.18
C ASP A 277 14.54 -13.56 -2.05
N ALA A 278 13.76 -12.49 -2.20
CA ALA A 278 13.56 -11.52 -1.12
C ALA A 278 12.97 -12.19 0.11
N ALA A 279 12.02 -13.11 -0.07
CA ALA A 279 11.37 -13.82 1.02
C ALA A 279 12.27 -14.85 1.72
N ASP A 280 13.33 -15.29 1.06
CA ASP A 280 14.27 -16.31 1.57
C ASP A 280 15.56 -15.68 2.13
N SER A 281 15.64 -14.36 2.12
CA SER A 281 16.73 -13.59 2.71
C SER A 281 16.86 -13.84 4.22
N PRO A 282 18.08 -14.01 4.75
CA PRO A 282 18.33 -14.08 6.19
C PRO A 282 17.94 -12.81 6.97
N ILE A 283 17.76 -11.68 6.29
CA ILE A 283 17.33 -10.40 6.89
C ILE A 283 15.81 -10.42 7.19
N VAL A 284 15.05 -11.26 6.50
CA VAL A 284 13.59 -11.34 6.63
C VAL A 284 13.21 -12.28 7.77
N GLU A 285 12.66 -11.69 8.83
CA GLU A 285 12.08 -12.39 9.98
C GLU A 285 10.62 -12.79 9.71
N SER A 286 9.86 -11.95 8.99
CA SER A 286 8.49 -12.22 8.58
C SER A 286 8.24 -11.87 7.11
N LYS A 287 7.71 -12.84 6.34
CA LYS A 287 7.27 -12.60 4.96
C LYS A 287 6.01 -11.75 4.87
N THR A 288 5.19 -11.75 5.93
CA THR A 288 3.91 -11.03 5.96
C THR A 288 4.11 -9.66 6.58
N GLN A 289 3.73 -8.62 5.84
CA GLN A 289 4.06 -7.22 6.13
C GLN A 289 2.77 -6.38 6.20
N PRO A 290 1.94 -6.54 7.25
CA PRO A 290 0.72 -5.76 7.43
C PRO A 290 1.04 -4.32 7.84
N SER A 291 0.22 -3.37 7.41
CA SER A 291 0.36 -1.95 7.77
C SER A 291 -1.00 -1.28 7.89
N GLY A 292 -1.04 -0.15 8.61
CA GLY A 292 -2.25 0.62 8.82
C GLY A 292 -1.96 2.11 8.97
N ILE A 293 -2.91 2.94 8.53
CA ILE A 293 -2.86 4.39 8.71
C ILE A 293 -4.23 4.88 9.16
N LEU A 294 -4.23 5.80 10.12
CA LEU A 294 -5.39 6.59 10.47
C LEU A 294 -4.99 8.07 10.49
N ALA A 295 -5.70 8.89 9.72
CA ALA A 295 -5.42 10.31 9.60
C ALA A 295 -6.70 11.15 9.63
N ILE A 296 -6.59 12.37 10.15
CA ILE A 296 -7.59 13.43 10.04
C ILE A 296 -6.97 14.60 9.27
N GLY A 297 -7.75 15.21 8.40
CA GLY A 297 -7.29 16.34 7.57
C GLY A 297 -8.35 17.41 7.42
N TYR A 298 -7.88 18.63 7.24
CA TYR A 298 -8.66 19.80 6.87
C TYR A 298 -8.34 20.18 5.43
N LYS A 299 -9.37 20.21 4.59
CA LYS A 299 -9.34 20.62 3.20
C LYS A 299 -9.75 22.08 3.09
N PHE A 300 -8.86 22.88 2.50
CA PHE A 300 -9.08 24.29 2.19
C PHE A 300 -9.84 24.47 0.88
#